data_AF-A0A7K0ZR60-F1
#
_entry.id   AF-A0A7K0ZR60-F1
#
_cell.length_a   1.000
_cell.length_b   1.000
_cell.length_c   1.000
_cell.angle_alpha   90.00
_cell.angle_beta   90.00
_cell.angle_gamma   90.00
#
_symmetry.space_group_name_H-M   'P 1'
#
loop_
_entity.id
_entity.type
_entity.pdbx_description
1 polymer ?
#
loop_
_entity_poly.entity_id
_entity_poly.type
_entity_poly.pdbx_seq_one_letter_code
_entity_poly.pdbx_strand_id
1 'polypeptide(L)'
;MTEARAIRDAHFGTRVTYSPKVFIPLTMLCRDKCGYCTFAQPPARLENPYMSAEQVLAIAKQGARAGCHEALFTLGERPELRYDVAKKWLADNGYDSTVHYLHDMAQLVLHETGLLPHANAGALYRDELQMLRSVSPSQGMMIETLRDDLECHRGAPDKVPQRRLDTLEWAGELQIPFTTGILVGIGETREDRIDALMAIAESHARHGHVQEVIVQNFLPKPRTGMQHEAPCPHDEYMWSIAAARVLLPPSIHLQAPPNLSDDFGVLLDAGIDDWGGVSPVTADHVNPERPWPALDKLRVASEARGKVLAPRLTIYPEFATQPTRWLAPELHFPVLDRSDAEGLGRDDPGQVWPEKVTAADVVHDGAEVVLVGHRSTQWYSGANNPTPTLVTNEHTDTVTGRVAEILRGVELGHRINEQEIVDLFAARGPEVRAIARVADKLRFEAVGDVVTWVHNRNINYTNVCTFKCKFCGFSKGPLSLNLRGTPYLLTLEDIAQRAKEAWDMGATEVTLQGGIHPDFDGDYYIHVAQAVKDAVPDMHVHGFTALEVTEGAKRLNEPLYEYITRLKEAGLASLPGTAAEILDDDVRAILCPDKINTEEWLECHQVAHEAGLRSNITIMFGSVEHPH
;
A
#
# COMPACT_ATOMS: atom_id res chain seq x y z
N MET A 1 8.56 -1.81 -31.83
CA MET A 1 7.26 -1.43 -31.25
C MET A 1 6.35 -2.64 -31.05
N THR A 2 5.92 -3.37 -32.09
CA THR A 2 5.07 -4.57 -31.91
C THR A 2 5.68 -5.59 -30.95
N GLU A 3 6.96 -5.94 -31.14
CA GLU A 3 7.68 -6.85 -30.23
C GLU A 3 7.75 -6.31 -28.80
N ALA A 4 8.12 -5.04 -28.64
CA ALA A 4 8.18 -4.38 -27.34
C ALA A 4 6.83 -4.41 -26.60
N ARG A 5 5.70 -4.18 -27.30
CA ARG A 5 4.36 -4.33 -26.73
C ARG A 5 4.09 -5.77 -26.32
N ALA A 6 4.43 -6.75 -27.15
CA ALA A 6 4.21 -8.16 -26.84
C ALA A 6 4.97 -8.57 -25.58
N ILE A 7 6.23 -8.15 -25.42
CA ILE A 7 7.04 -8.38 -24.21
C ILE A 7 6.38 -7.71 -22.99
N ARG A 8 5.97 -6.44 -23.12
CA ARG A 8 5.31 -5.69 -22.04
C ARG A 8 4.00 -6.36 -21.62
N ASP A 9 3.15 -6.69 -22.58
CA ASP A 9 1.83 -7.31 -22.34
C ASP A 9 1.96 -8.71 -21.75
N ALA A 10 2.97 -9.49 -22.16
CA ALA A 10 3.21 -10.82 -21.62
C ALA A 10 3.65 -10.79 -20.14
N HIS A 11 4.33 -9.72 -19.71
CA HIS A 11 4.86 -9.61 -18.34
C HIS A 11 3.95 -8.81 -17.41
N PHE A 12 3.47 -7.64 -17.84
CA PHE A 12 2.69 -6.71 -17.02
C PHE A 12 1.18 -6.74 -17.34
N GLY A 13 0.76 -7.53 -18.33
CA GLY A 13 -0.64 -7.67 -18.71
C GLY A 13 -1.26 -6.34 -19.18
N THR A 14 -2.39 -5.98 -18.56
CA THR A 14 -3.13 -4.74 -18.82
C THR A 14 -2.70 -3.61 -17.89
N ARG A 15 -1.84 -3.86 -16.92
CA ARG A 15 -1.47 -2.86 -15.91
C ARG A 15 -0.49 -1.84 -16.49
N VAL A 16 -0.75 -0.58 -16.17
CA VAL A 16 0.18 0.54 -16.37
C VAL A 16 0.25 1.33 -15.08
N THR A 17 1.45 1.55 -14.55
CA THR A 17 1.62 2.21 -13.25
C THR A 17 2.02 3.67 -13.38
N TYR A 18 1.88 4.42 -12.28
CA TYR A 18 2.44 5.76 -12.09
C TYR A 18 2.71 5.99 -10.61
N SER A 19 3.66 6.85 -10.26
CA SER A 19 3.87 7.23 -8.86
C SER A 19 3.24 8.60 -8.55
N PRO A 20 2.24 8.67 -7.66
CA PRO A 20 1.76 9.93 -7.10
C PRO A 20 2.84 10.53 -6.21
N LYS A 21 3.49 11.61 -6.64
CA LYS A 21 4.66 12.15 -5.93
C LYS A 21 4.66 13.66 -5.73
N VAL A 22 5.42 14.12 -4.75
CA VAL A 22 5.92 15.49 -4.69
C VAL A 22 7.38 15.55 -5.07
N PHE A 23 7.76 16.64 -5.73
CA PHE A 23 9.13 16.91 -6.13
C PHE A 23 9.75 17.91 -5.16
N ILE A 24 10.82 17.51 -4.46
CA ILE A 24 11.51 18.33 -3.46
C ILE A 24 12.92 18.64 -3.99
N PRO A 25 13.14 19.84 -4.56
CA PRO A 25 14.44 20.27 -5.08
C PRO A 25 15.33 20.77 -3.94
N LEU A 26 15.84 19.84 -3.12
CA LEU A 26 16.55 20.15 -1.86
C LEU A 26 17.67 21.19 -2.06
N THR A 27 18.40 21.09 -3.17
CA THR A 27 19.27 22.17 -3.66
C THR A 27 19.34 22.17 -5.18
N MET A 28 19.33 23.36 -5.76
CA MET A 28 19.60 23.57 -7.18
C MET A 28 21.07 23.91 -7.46
N LEU A 29 21.94 23.92 -6.44
CA LEU A 29 23.40 24.03 -6.65
C LEU A 29 23.95 22.67 -7.09
N CYS A 30 24.90 22.68 -8.03
CA CYS A 30 25.55 21.47 -8.52
C CYS A 30 27.02 21.74 -8.86
N ARG A 31 27.91 20.78 -8.57
CA ARG A 31 29.30 20.90 -9.02
C ARG A 31 29.45 20.73 -10.52
N ASP A 32 28.62 19.87 -11.12
CA ASP A 32 28.61 19.59 -12.55
C ASP A 32 28.12 20.79 -13.39
N LYS A 33 28.45 20.76 -14.69
CA LYS A 33 28.09 21.78 -15.69
C LYS A 33 27.45 21.16 -16.94
N CYS A 34 26.48 20.28 -16.75
CA CYS A 34 25.80 19.59 -17.84
C CYS A 34 25.17 20.57 -18.83
N GLY A 35 25.51 20.46 -20.11
CA GLY A 35 25.13 21.37 -21.19
C GLY A 35 23.63 21.44 -21.49
N TYR A 36 22.86 20.40 -21.13
CA TYR A 36 21.41 20.31 -21.31
C TYR A 36 20.60 20.67 -20.04
N CYS A 37 21.25 20.86 -18.89
CA CYS A 37 20.55 20.92 -17.60
C CYS A 37 20.12 22.34 -17.22
N THR A 38 18.82 22.52 -16.96
CA THR A 38 18.23 23.75 -16.41
C THR A 38 18.07 23.74 -14.90
N PHE A 39 18.15 22.56 -14.29
CA PHE A 39 17.96 22.38 -12.84
C PHE A 39 19.11 23.02 -12.05
N ALA A 40 20.35 22.83 -12.51
CA ALA A 40 21.53 23.41 -11.86
C ALA A 40 21.56 24.94 -12.04
N GLN A 41 21.62 25.66 -10.93
CA GLN A 41 21.68 27.12 -10.89
C GLN A 41 22.93 27.61 -10.15
N PRO A 42 23.53 28.74 -10.58
CA PRO A 42 24.59 29.36 -9.80
C PRO A 42 24.03 30.00 -8.51
N PRO A 43 24.83 30.15 -7.45
CA PRO A 43 24.40 30.75 -6.18
C PRO A 43 23.71 32.12 -6.34
N ALA A 44 24.14 32.94 -7.29
CA ALA A 44 23.57 34.27 -7.53
C ALA A 44 22.09 34.27 -7.97
N ARG A 45 21.53 33.09 -8.32
CA ARG A 45 20.10 32.94 -8.68
C ARG A 45 19.26 32.30 -7.59
N LEU A 46 19.87 31.92 -6.47
CA LEU A 46 19.20 31.26 -5.36
C LEU A 46 19.16 32.19 -4.15
N GLU A 47 18.01 32.21 -3.47
CA GLU A 47 17.88 32.92 -2.20
C GLU A 47 18.66 32.21 -1.09
N ASN A 48 18.59 30.88 -1.07
CA ASN A 48 19.29 30.02 -0.12
C ASN A 48 20.00 28.86 -0.84
N PRO A 49 21.17 28.39 -0.38
CA PRO A 49 21.87 27.26 -0.97
C PRO A 49 21.08 25.94 -0.92
N TYR A 50 20.28 25.74 0.12
CA TYR A 50 19.41 24.58 0.33
C TYR A 50 18.02 25.05 0.77
N MET A 51 16.99 24.23 0.50
CA MET A 51 15.68 24.39 1.13
C MET A 51 15.79 24.18 2.63
N SER A 52 15.03 24.92 3.44
CA SER A 52 14.93 24.67 4.88
C SER A 52 14.04 23.45 5.18
N ALA A 53 14.19 22.87 6.38
CA ALA A 53 13.33 21.79 6.86
C ALA A 53 11.83 22.15 6.81
N GLU A 54 11.49 23.40 7.10
CA GLU A 54 10.12 23.92 7.05
C GLU A 54 9.56 23.94 5.63
N GLN A 55 10.38 24.35 4.65
CA GLN A 55 10.00 24.36 3.23
C GLN A 55 9.84 22.93 2.70
N VAL A 56 10.75 22.03 3.05
CA VAL A 56 10.68 20.60 2.72
C VAL A 56 9.38 19.99 3.27
N LEU A 57 9.11 20.19 4.57
CA LEU A 57 7.90 19.69 5.21
C LEU A 57 6.62 20.32 4.65
N ALA A 58 6.65 21.59 4.26
CA ALA A 58 5.48 22.24 3.67
C ALA A 58 5.08 21.58 2.35
N ILE A 59 6.04 21.25 1.48
CA ILE A 59 5.79 20.51 0.24
C ILE A 59 5.28 19.11 0.53
N ALA A 60 5.97 18.38 1.41
CA ALA A 60 5.58 17.02 1.78
C ALA A 60 4.15 16.97 2.38
N LYS A 61 3.79 17.96 3.21
CA LYS A 61 2.44 18.10 3.77
C LYS A 61 1.37 18.36 2.72
N GLN A 62 1.68 19.11 1.68
CA GLN A 62 0.75 19.29 0.56
C GLN A 62 0.62 18.00 -0.26
N GLY A 63 1.73 17.29 -0.49
CA GLY A 63 1.75 15.98 -1.16
C GLY A 63 0.89 14.94 -0.48
N ALA A 64 1.12 14.70 0.82
CA ALA A 64 0.35 13.74 1.59
C ALA A 64 -1.15 14.07 1.60
N ARG A 65 -1.53 15.35 1.70
CA ARG A 65 -2.94 15.79 1.60
C ARG A 65 -3.56 15.57 0.22
N ALA A 66 -2.74 15.54 -0.82
CA ALA A 66 -3.15 15.29 -2.19
C ALA A 66 -3.09 13.80 -2.58
N GLY A 67 -2.84 12.90 -1.62
CA GLY A 67 -2.75 11.46 -1.87
C GLY A 67 -1.44 11.03 -2.55
N CYS A 68 -0.36 11.79 -2.41
CA CYS A 68 0.96 11.34 -2.85
C CYS A 68 1.47 10.21 -1.94
N HIS A 69 2.26 9.30 -2.52
CA HIS A 69 2.98 8.24 -1.80
C HIS A 69 4.48 8.50 -1.74
N GLU A 70 5.02 9.18 -2.75
CA GLU A 70 6.46 9.40 -2.90
C GLU A 70 6.85 10.87 -2.63
N ALA A 71 7.98 11.03 -1.94
CA ALA A 71 8.71 12.28 -1.84
C ALA A 71 10.01 12.17 -2.64
N LEU A 72 9.97 12.63 -3.89
CA LEU A 72 11.12 12.62 -4.79
C LEU A 72 12.08 13.74 -4.42
N PHE A 73 13.16 13.40 -3.73
CA PHE A 73 14.27 14.30 -3.47
C PHE A 73 15.17 14.37 -4.71
N THR A 74 15.37 15.58 -5.19
CA THR A 74 16.33 15.86 -6.26
C THR A 74 17.25 16.98 -5.85
N LEU A 75 18.50 16.88 -6.29
CA LEU A 75 19.55 17.79 -5.89
C LEU A 75 20.68 17.76 -6.91
N GLY A 76 21.44 18.84 -6.96
CA GLY A 76 22.71 18.81 -7.67
C GLY A 76 23.78 18.06 -6.88
N GLU A 77 24.76 17.53 -7.60
CA GLU A 77 25.79 16.67 -7.05
C GLU A 77 26.87 17.50 -6.36
N ARG A 78 27.11 17.18 -5.08
CA ARG A 78 28.17 17.72 -4.21
C ARG A 78 28.48 19.22 -4.43
N PRO A 79 27.49 20.12 -4.38
CA PRO A 79 27.72 21.55 -4.59
C PRO A 79 28.76 22.16 -3.65
N GLU A 80 28.93 21.59 -2.45
CA GLU A 80 29.93 21.99 -1.45
C GLU A 80 31.38 21.87 -1.92
N LEU A 81 31.66 21.08 -2.96
CA LEU A 81 33.00 20.97 -3.56
C LEU A 81 33.30 22.09 -4.56
N ARG A 82 32.28 22.82 -5.02
CA ARG A 82 32.40 23.92 -5.99
C ARG A 82 32.08 25.28 -5.38
N TYR A 83 31.16 25.34 -4.44
CA TYR A 83 30.61 26.57 -3.91
C TYR A 83 30.84 26.68 -2.40
N ASP A 84 31.67 27.65 -2.00
CA ASP A 84 31.95 27.92 -0.58
C ASP A 84 30.69 28.24 0.22
N VAL A 85 29.68 28.86 -0.42
CA VAL A 85 28.39 29.14 0.22
C VAL A 85 27.63 27.88 0.62
N ALA A 86 27.71 26.81 -0.19
CA ALA A 86 27.09 25.53 0.14
C ALA A 86 27.83 24.85 1.30
N LYS A 87 29.17 24.80 1.20
CA LYS A 87 30.03 24.26 2.27
C LYS A 87 29.83 24.98 3.61
N LYS A 88 29.79 26.31 3.58
CA LYS A 88 29.56 27.12 4.77
C LYS A 88 28.16 26.89 5.35
N TRP A 89 27.13 26.84 4.50
CA TRP A 89 25.77 26.59 4.95
C TRP A 89 25.64 25.23 5.65
N LEU A 90 26.21 24.17 5.08
CA LEU A 90 26.21 22.84 5.69
C LEU A 90 26.89 22.87 7.07
N ALA A 91 28.09 23.45 7.16
CA ALA A 91 28.82 23.56 8.43
C ALA A 91 28.06 24.40 9.48
N ASP A 92 27.46 25.52 9.08
CA ASP A 92 26.67 26.38 9.97
C ASP A 92 25.40 25.68 10.49
N ASN A 93 24.90 24.67 9.75
CA ASN A 93 23.73 23.86 10.13
C ASN A 93 24.10 22.48 10.68
N GLY A 94 25.39 22.20 10.92
CA GLY A 94 25.85 20.96 11.56
C GLY A 94 25.92 19.74 10.65
N TYR A 95 26.03 19.94 9.34
CA TYR A 95 26.10 18.86 8.34
C TYR A 95 27.50 18.74 7.71
N ASP A 96 27.97 17.50 7.58
CA ASP A 96 29.28 17.20 6.96
C ASP A 96 29.23 17.25 5.43
N SER A 97 28.09 16.92 4.84
CA SER A 97 27.90 16.93 3.38
C SER A 97 26.45 17.15 2.99
N THR A 98 26.22 17.42 1.70
CA THR A 98 24.87 17.49 1.13
C THR A 98 24.07 16.21 1.38
N VAL A 99 24.72 15.04 1.36
CA VAL A 99 24.07 13.74 1.56
C VAL A 99 23.61 13.55 3.01
N HIS A 100 24.37 14.04 4.00
CA HIS A 100 23.93 14.03 5.40
C HIS A 100 22.68 14.90 5.60
N TYR A 101 22.63 16.06 4.94
CA TYR A 101 21.43 16.89 4.99
C TYR A 101 20.23 16.22 4.30
N LEU A 102 20.46 15.57 3.16
CA LEU A 102 19.43 14.79 2.47
C LEU A 102 18.86 13.67 3.35
N HIS A 103 19.72 12.94 4.06
CA HIS A 103 19.29 11.88 4.98
C HIS A 103 18.32 12.40 6.03
N ASP A 104 18.66 13.49 6.72
CA ASP A 104 17.81 14.08 7.76
C ASP A 104 16.49 14.60 7.22
N MET A 105 16.50 15.20 6.02
CA MET A 105 15.27 15.68 5.38
C MET A 105 14.38 14.52 4.91
N ALA A 106 14.97 13.45 4.40
CA ALA A 106 14.23 12.23 4.04
C ALA A 106 13.60 11.59 5.29
N GLN A 107 14.35 11.45 6.38
CA GLN A 107 13.84 10.95 7.65
C GLN A 107 12.70 11.82 8.19
N LEU A 108 12.89 13.15 8.15
CA LEU A 108 11.89 14.11 8.60
C LEU A 108 10.58 13.99 7.81
N VAL A 109 10.66 13.88 6.48
CA VAL A 109 9.49 13.69 5.62
C VAL A 109 8.78 12.37 5.92
N LEU A 110 9.54 11.29 6.04
CA LEU A 110 9.00 9.97 6.36
C LEU A 110 8.26 9.98 7.71
N HIS A 111 8.87 10.53 8.77
CA HIS A 111 8.27 10.54 10.10
C HIS A 111 7.06 11.48 10.21
N GLU A 112 7.15 12.67 9.63
CA GLU A 112 6.10 13.67 9.79
C GLU A 112 4.90 13.38 8.89
N THR A 113 5.14 12.86 7.69
CA THR A 113 4.12 12.74 6.63
C THR A 113 3.83 11.32 6.17
N GLY A 114 4.73 10.38 6.47
CA GLY A 114 4.69 9.02 5.96
C GLY A 114 5.06 8.88 4.48
N LEU A 115 5.16 9.98 3.70
CA LEU A 115 5.64 9.90 2.32
C LEU A 115 6.98 9.17 2.25
N LEU A 116 7.09 8.25 1.30
CA LEU A 116 8.26 7.41 1.10
C LEU A 116 9.31 8.19 0.30
N PRO A 117 10.50 8.45 0.87
CA PRO A 117 11.54 9.19 0.16
C PRO A 117 12.10 8.38 -1.02
N HIS A 118 12.31 9.07 -2.14
CA HIS A 118 13.16 8.62 -3.24
C HIS A 118 14.36 9.55 -3.34
N ALA A 119 15.57 9.06 -3.06
CA ALA A 119 16.77 9.85 -3.18
C ALA A 119 17.36 9.77 -4.60
N ASN A 120 17.09 10.79 -5.43
CA ASN A 120 17.76 10.97 -6.72
C ASN A 120 18.90 11.98 -6.58
N ALA A 121 20.00 11.51 -6.01
CA ALA A 121 21.11 12.33 -5.52
C ALA A 121 22.38 12.25 -6.39
N GLY A 122 22.29 11.67 -7.58
CA GLY A 122 23.41 11.57 -8.49
C GLY A 122 24.39 10.45 -8.15
N ALA A 123 25.68 10.62 -8.50
CA ALA A 123 26.70 9.60 -8.28
C ALA A 123 27.18 9.59 -6.82
N LEU A 124 26.61 8.68 -6.03
CA LEU A 124 26.93 8.46 -4.62
C LEU A 124 28.02 7.42 -4.41
N TYR A 125 28.74 7.50 -3.29
CA TYR A 125 29.65 6.46 -2.85
C TYR A 125 28.90 5.39 -2.06
N ARG A 126 29.53 4.22 -1.88
CA ARG A 126 28.92 3.05 -1.24
C ARG A 126 28.39 3.34 0.16
N ASP A 127 29.14 4.08 0.98
CA ASP A 127 28.75 4.48 2.34
C ASP A 127 27.56 5.46 2.35
N GLU A 128 27.51 6.38 1.40
CA GLU A 128 26.40 7.32 1.21
C GLU A 128 25.10 6.61 0.78
N LEU A 129 25.19 5.66 -0.17
CA LEU A 129 24.07 4.80 -0.56
C LEU A 129 23.54 4.00 0.63
N GLN A 130 24.45 3.42 1.42
CA GLN A 130 24.12 2.64 2.60
C GLN A 130 23.43 3.50 3.68
N MET A 131 23.90 4.73 3.88
CA MET A 131 23.29 5.67 4.81
C MET A 131 21.86 6.02 4.40
N LEU A 132 21.61 6.34 3.12
CA LEU A 132 20.27 6.69 2.65
C LEU A 132 19.30 5.50 2.64
N ARG A 133 19.80 4.26 2.59
CA ARG A 133 18.97 3.04 2.58
C ARG A 133 18.09 2.91 3.83
N SER A 134 18.46 3.50 4.96
CA SER A 134 17.66 3.47 6.19
C SER A 134 16.42 4.39 6.15
N VAL A 135 16.40 5.37 5.24
CA VAL A 135 15.35 6.41 5.16
C VAL A 135 14.67 6.49 3.79
N SER A 136 15.18 5.76 2.79
CA SER A 136 14.73 5.81 1.40
C SER A 136 14.50 4.39 0.87
N PRO A 137 13.25 3.94 0.64
CA PRO A 137 12.95 2.61 0.10
C PRO A 137 13.55 2.35 -1.29
N SER A 138 13.82 3.41 -2.03
CA SER A 138 14.47 3.37 -3.34
C SER A 138 15.39 4.56 -3.53
N GLN A 139 16.40 4.41 -4.37
CA GLN A 139 17.33 5.48 -4.74
C GLN A 139 17.50 5.51 -6.26
N GLY A 140 18.03 6.59 -6.81
CA GLY A 140 18.11 6.72 -8.26
C GLY A 140 19.23 7.60 -8.77
N MET A 141 19.63 7.31 -10.01
CA MET A 141 20.61 8.07 -10.77
C MET A 141 20.59 7.64 -12.24
N MET A 142 20.55 8.61 -13.18
CA MET A 142 20.69 8.33 -14.61
C MET A 142 22.14 7.98 -14.98
N ILE A 143 22.34 6.92 -15.77
CA ILE A 143 23.61 6.66 -16.49
C ILE A 143 23.78 7.69 -17.61
N GLU A 144 22.68 8.01 -18.30
CA GLU A 144 22.60 8.88 -19.48
C GLU A 144 23.28 8.29 -20.73
N THR A 145 24.59 8.08 -20.68
CA THR A 145 25.40 7.45 -21.73
C THR A 145 26.69 6.88 -21.14
N LEU A 146 27.31 5.92 -21.84
CA LEU A 146 28.66 5.44 -21.50
C LEU A 146 29.76 6.09 -22.35
N ARG A 147 29.39 7.02 -23.23
CA ARG A 147 30.33 7.78 -24.04
C ARG A 147 30.95 8.92 -23.21
N ASP A 148 32.27 8.92 -23.09
CA ASP A 148 33.01 9.78 -22.14
C ASP A 148 33.49 11.12 -22.74
N ASP A 149 33.35 11.33 -24.05
CA ASP A 149 33.84 12.51 -24.78
C ASP A 149 32.73 13.50 -25.20
N LEU A 150 31.50 13.33 -24.72
CA LEU A 150 30.40 14.24 -25.05
C LEU A 150 30.65 15.66 -24.54
N GLU A 151 30.54 16.64 -25.44
CA GLU A 151 30.74 18.05 -25.11
C GLU A 151 29.77 18.55 -24.03
N CYS A 152 28.54 18.01 -23.98
CA CYS A 152 27.56 18.36 -22.98
C CYS A 152 27.93 17.95 -21.56
N HIS A 153 28.90 17.06 -21.37
CA HIS A 153 29.40 16.66 -20.04
C HIS A 153 30.75 17.30 -19.70
N ARG A 154 31.26 18.23 -20.52
CA ARG A 154 32.50 18.94 -20.22
C ARG A 154 32.37 19.73 -18.91
N GLY A 155 33.22 19.41 -17.93
CA GLY A 155 33.18 20.02 -16.61
C GLY A 155 32.10 19.44 -15.68
N ALA A 156 31.63 18.23 -15.96
CA ALA A 156 30.78 17.43 -15.10
C ALA A 156 31.52 16.16 -14.62
N PRO A 157 32.43 16.26 -13.62
CA PRO A 157 33.23 15.13 -13.15
C PRO A 157 32.40 13.94 -12.68
N ASP A 158 31.18 14.16 -12.20
CA ASP A 158 30.32 13.07 -11.77
C ASP A 158 29.55 12.42 -12.92
N LYS A 159 29.66 12.93 -14.16
CA LYS A 159 29.12 12.30 -15.39
C LYS A 159 30.09 11.32 -16.04
N VAL A 160 31.26 11.09 -15.46
CA VAL A 160 32.20 10.06 -15.95
C VAL A 160 31.52 8.69 -15.91
N PRO A 161 31.50 7.92 -17.04
CA PRO A 161 30.76 6.66 -17.13
C PRO A 161 31.08 5.67 -16.00
N GLN A 162 32.37 5.45 -15.69
CA GLN A 162 32.76 4.52 -14.63
C GLN A 162 32.22 4.94 -13.27
N ARG A 163 32.18 6.24 -12.95
CA ARG A 163 31.66 6.75 -11.67
C ARG A 163 30.17 6.45 -11.50
N ARG A 164 29.41 6.52 -12.60
CA ARG A 164 27.99 6.17 -12.66
C ARG A 164 27.81 4.65 -12.52
N LEU A 165 28.58 3.86 -13.26
CA LEU A 165 28.57 2.40 -13.17
C LEU A 165 28.92 1.89 -11.77
N ASP A 166 29.92 2.49 -11.11
CA ASP A 166 30.30 2.13 -9.74
C ASP A 166 29.14 2.36 -8.75
N THR A 167 28.40 3.47 -8.91
CA THR A 167 27.23 3.78 -8.08
C THR A 167 26.13 2.72 -8.28
N LEU A 168 25.88 2.33 -9.54
CA LEU A 168 24.90 1.31 -9.89
C LEU A 168 25.29 -0.05 -9.30
N GLU A 169 26.55 -0.47 -9.43
CA GLU A 169 27.02 -1.73 -8.85
C GLU A 169 26.94 -1.74 -7.32
N TRP A 170 27.34 -0.66 -6.65
CA TRP A 170 27.22 -0.57 -5.20
C TRP A 170 25.77 -0.59 -4.72
N ALA A 171 24.83 0.00 -5.46
CA ALA A 171 23.41 -0.10 -5.15
C ALA A 171 22.93 -1.57 -5.20
N GLY A 172 23.41 -2.32 -6.20
CA GLY A 172 23.18 -3.76 -6.31
C GLY A 172 23.74 -4.57 -5.14
N GLU A 173 25.01 -4.35 -4.79
CA GLU A 173 25.67 -4.99 -3.64
C GLU A 173 24.96 -4.70 -2.30
N LEU A 174 24.39 -3.50 -2.16
CA LEU A 174 23.67 -3.06 -0.97
C LEU A 174 22.18 -3.44 -0.98
N GLN A 175 21.72 -4.16 -2.01
CA GLN A 175 20.33 -4.57 -2.18
C GLN A 175 19.37 -3.37 -2.10
N ILE A 176 19.67 -2.31 -2.87
CA ILE A 176 18.84 -1.11 -2.97
C ILE A 176 18.04 -1.19 -4.28
N PRO A 177 16.70 -1.15 -4.25
CA PRO A 177 15.89 -0.94 -5.44
C PRO A 177 16.28 0.38 -6.11
N PHE A 178 16.77 0.30 -7.36
CA PHE A 178 17.46 1.42 -8.00
C PHE A 178 16.80 1.84 -9.30
N THR A 179 16.58 3.15 -9.42
CA THR A 179 16.12 3.84 -10.63
C THR A 179 17.30 4.28 -11.46
N THR A 180 17.33 3.97 -12.75
CA THR A 180 18.33 4.51 -13.65
C THR A 180 17.77 4.82 -15.03
N GLY A 181 18.62 5.15 -16.00
CA GLY A 181 18.15 5.51 -17.33
C GLY A 181 19.19 6.09 -18.26
N ILE A 182 18.74 6.35 -19.49
CA ILE A 182 19.53 6.94 -20.58
C ILE A 182 18.90 8.25 -21.06
N LEU A 183 19.73 9.12 -21.65
CA LEU A 183 19.27 10.28 -22.38
C LEU A 183 19.40 10.03 -23.88
N VAL A 184 18.41 10.51 -24.64
CA VAL A 184 18.32 10.31 -26.09
C VAL A 184 18.37 11.67 -26.78
N GLY A 185 19.35 11.89 -27.66
CA GLY A 185 19.54 13.11 -28.43
C GLY A 185 20.48 14.14 -27.80
N ILE A 186 21.39 13.74 -26.93
CA ILE A 186 22.42 14.61 -26.34
C ILE A 186 23.76 14.61 -27.10
N GLY A 187 23.86 13.85 -28.19
CA GLY A 187 25.05 13.71 -29.03
C GLY A 187 25.56 12.26 -29.14
N GLU A 188 24.92 11.35 -28.41
CA GLU A 188 25.15 9.92 -28.45
C GLU A 188 24.56 9.26 -29.71
N THR A 189 25.14 8.13 -30.12
CA THR A 189 24.69 7.29 -31.22
C THR A 189 23.75 6.18 -30.71
N ARG A 190 23.12 5.44 -31.62
CA ARG A 190 22.32 4.26 -31.24
C ARG A 190 23.17 3.16 -30.58
N GLU A 191 24.43 3.01 -30.99
CA GLU A 191 25.37 2.06 -30.38
C GLU A 191 25.65 2.44 -28.92
N ASP A 192 25.93 3.72 -28.65
CA ASP A 192 26.13 4.23 -27.29
C ASP A 192 24.89 3.97 -26.38
N ARG A 193 23.68 4.06 -26.93
CA ARG A 193 22.43 3.75 -26.21
C ARG A 193 22.31 2.27 -25.90
N ILE A 194 22.67 1.41 -26.87
CA ILE A 194 22.66 -0.05 -26.69
C ILE A 194 23.67 -0.44 -25.61
N ASP A 195 24.88 0.10 -25.65
CA ASP A 195 25.93 -0.19 -24.67
C ASP A 195 25.50 0.20 -23.25
N ALA A 196 24.89 1.37 -23.09
CA ALA A 196 24.36 1.80 -21.79
C ALA A 196 23.23 0.89 -21.29
N LEU A 197 22.29 0.49 -22.16
CA LEU A 197 21.20 -0.43 -21.82
C LEU A 197 21.73 -1.83 -21.46
N MET A 198 22.72 -2.32 -22.20
CA MET A 198 23.38 -3.61 -21.92
C MET A 198 24.11 -3.58 -20.58
N ALA A 199 24.83 -2.51 -20.26
CA ALA A 199 25.49 -2.38 -18.96
C ALA A 199 24.47 -2.38 -17.80
N ILE A 200 23.33 -1.71 -17.96
CA ILE A 200 22.24 -1.75 -16.98
C ILE A 200 21.67 -3.17 -16.85
N ALA A 201 21.41 -3.85 -17.97
CA ALA A 201 20.91 -5.23 -18.00
C ALA A 201 21.87 -6.20 -17.29
N GLU A 202 23.18 -6.06 -17.53
CA GLU A 202 24.22 -6.88 -16.90
C GLU A 202 24.29 -6.64 -15.39
N SER A 203 24.17 -5.39 -14.94
CA SER A 203 24.13 -5.05 -13.52
C SER A 203 22.89 -5.64 -12.84
N HIS A 204 21.72 -5.53 -13.48
CA HIS A 204 20.50 -6.18 -12.99
C HIS A 204 20.62 -7.71 -13.01
N ALA A 205 21.26 -8.32 -14.02
CA ALA A 205 21.48 -9.76 -14.06
C ALA A 205 22.35 -10.27 -12.88
N ARG A 206 23.30 -9.46 -12.41
CA ARG A 206 24.13 -9.77 -11.23
C ARG A 206 23.37 -9.65 -9.91
N HIS A 207 22.61 -8.57 -9.74
CA HIS A 207 22.09 -8.18 -8.41
C HIS A 207 20.56 -8.21 -8.27
N GLY A 208 19.83 -8.14 -9.39
CA GLY A 208 18.37 -8.07 -9.46
C GLY A 208 17.77 -6.75 -8.98
N HIS A 209 18.57 -5.68 -8.90
CA HIS A 209 18.27 -4.48 -8.11
C HIS A 209 17.68 -3.30 -8.89
N VAL A 210 17.87 -3.26 -10.23
CA VAL A 210 17.29 -2.19 -11.06
C VAL A 210 15.79 -2.41 -11.18
N GLN A 211 15.00 -1.51 -10.61
CA GLN A 211 13.54 -1.61 -10.66
C GLN A 211 12.96 -0.93 -11.91
N GLU A 212 13.57 0.18 -12.34
CA GLU A 212 13.12 0.95 -13.50
C GLU A 212 14.26 1.52 -14.33
N VAL A 213 14.01 1.63 -15.63
CA VAL A 213 14.84 2.36 -16.58
C VAL A 213 14.01 3.48 -17.22
N ILE A 214 14.51 4.71 -17.13
CA ILE A 214 13.92 5.90 -17.74
C ILE A 214 14.61 6.15 -19.09
N VAL A 215 13.83 6.16 -20.17
CA VAL A 215 14.28 6.62 -21.48
C VAL A 215 13.73 8.02 -21.70
N GLN A 216 14.60 9.02 -21.58
CA GLN A 216 14.22 10.42 -21.67
C GLN A 216 14.84 11.07 -22.90
N ASN A 217 14.02 11.76 -23.69
CA ASN A 217 14.46 12.55 -24.82
C ASN A 217 15.04 13.91 -24.39
N PHE A 218 16.03 14.38 -25.14
CA PHE A 218 16.55 15.73 -25.06
C PHE A 218 15.61 16.71 -25.77
N LEU A 219 15.30 17.81 -25.08
CA LEU A 219 14.68 18.99 -25.66
C LEU A 219 15.57 20.21 -25.37
N PRO A 220 15.85 21.08 -26.36
CA PRO A 220 16.66 22.27 -26.15
C PRO A 220 15.91 23.26 -25.24
N LYS A 221 16.63 23.80 -24.27
CA LYS A 221 16.06 24.69 -23.26
C LYS A 221 16.81 26.03 -23.24
N PRO A 222 16.11 27.16 -23.09
CA PRO A 222 16.77 28.45 -22.95
C PRO A 222 17.74 28.46 -21.75
N ARG A 223 18.87 29.16 -21.91
CA ARG A 223 19.89 29.37 -20.87
C ARG A 223 20.71 28.11 -20.52
N THR A 224 20.71 27.09 -21.37
CA THR A 224 21.63 25.95 -21.30
C THR A 224 22.69 26.06 -22.39
N GLY A 225 23.78 25.29 -22.26
CA GLY A 225 24.83 25.22 -23.29
C GLY A 225 24.33 24.65 -24.63
N MET A 226 23.29 23.82 -24.57
CA MET A 226 22.68 23.15 -25.73
C MET A 226 21.38 23.81 -26.20
N GLN A 227 21.11 25.06 -25.83
CA GLN A 227 19.86 25.75 -26.17
C GLN A 227 19.62 25.91 -27.68
N HIS A 228 20.66 25.77 -28.51
CA HIS A 228 20.61 25.91 -29.97
C HIS A 228 20.72 24.58 -30.72
N GLU A 229 20.81 23.47 -29.99
CA GLU A 229 20.82 22.12 -30.57
C GLU A 229 19.41 21.71 -31.02
N ALA A 230 19.35 20.77 -31.96
CA ALA A 230 18.07 20.19 -32.38
C ALA A 230 17.47 19.32 -31.26
N PRO A 231 16.14 19.33 -31.06
CA PRO A 231 15.51 18.35 -30.17
C PRO A 231 15.73 16.93 -30.69
N CYS A 232 15.66 15.97 -29.78
CA CYS A 232 15.66 14.55 -30.13
C CYS A 232 14.56 14.26 -31.18
N PRO A 233 14.90 13.64 -32.32
CA PRO A 233 13.91 13.20 -33.30
C PRO A 233 12.92 12.21 -32.68
N HIS A 234 11.63 12.36 -33.01
CA HIS A 234 10.58 11.52 -32.42
C HIS A 234 10.75 10.02 -32.75
N ASP A 235 11.19 9.70 -33.96
CA ASP A 235 11.47 8.33 -34.40
C ASP A 235 12.65 7.71 -33.66
N GLU A 236 13.72 8.47 -33.41
CA GLU A 236 14.82 8.06 -32.55
C GLU A 236 14.35 7.78 -31.12
N TYR A 237 13.47 8.64 -30.58
CA TYR A 237 12.93 8.46 -29.24
C TYR A 237 12.08 7.20 -29.12
N MET A 238 11.12 6.98 -30.05
CA MET A 238 10.29 5.78 -30.07
C MET A 238 11.11 4.52 -30.29
N TRP A 239 12.14 4.58 -31.15
CA TRP A 239 13.07 3.48 -31.35
C TRP A 239 13.81 3.14 -30.06
N SER A 240 14.33 4.13 -29.34
CA SER A 240 15.08 3.90 -28.10
C SER A 240 14.23 3.30 -26.99
N ILE A 241 12.96 3.70 -26.83
CA ILE A 241 12.04 3.06 -25.89
C ILE A 241 11.80 1.59 -26.28
N ALA A 242 11.49 1.34 -27.55
CA ALA A 242 11.25 -0.02 -28.02
C ALA A 242 12.49 -0.91 -27.91
N ALA A 243 13.68 -0.38 -28.17
CA ALA A 243 14.95 -1.07 -28.00
C ALA A 243 15.21 -1.39 -26.53
N ALA A 244 14.98 -0.45 -25.61
CA ALA A 244 15.12 -0.67 -24.18
C ALA A 244 14.23 -1.84 -23.69
N ARG A 245 12.95 -1.90 -24.08
CA ARG A 245 12.07 -3.02 -23.72
C ARG A 245 12.56 -4.38 -24.26
N VAL A 246 13.19 -4.40 -25.43
CA VAL A 246 13.69 -5.64 -26.04
C VAL A 246 15.01 -6.09 -25.42
N LEU A 247 15.87 -5.15 -25.03
CA LEU A 247 17.21 -5.45 -24.52
C LEU A 247 17.25 -5.69 -23.01
N LEU A 248 16.42 -4.97 -22.25
CA LEU A 248 16.36 -5.09 -20.79
C LEU A 248 15.57 -6.35 -20.38
N PRO A 249 15.94 -7.01 -19.27
CA PRO A 249 15.11 -8.04 -18.65
C PRO A 249 13.67 -7.56 -18.46
N PRO A 250 12.64 -8.38 -18.77
CA PRO A 250 11.24 -7.97 -18.63
C PRO A 250 10.84 -7.54 -17.21
N SER A 251 11.55 -8.02 -16.18
CA SER A 251 11.39 -7.63 -14.78
C SER A 251 11.76 -6.17 -14.47
N ILE A 252 12.38 -5.45 -15.41
CA ILE A 252 12.67 -4.02 -15.27
C ILE A 252 11.51 -3.22 -15.86
N HIS A 253 10.93 -2.34 -15.05
CA HIS A 253 9.93 -1.39 -15.50
C HIS A 253 10.54 -0.37 -16.44
N LEU A 254 9.81 0.03 -17.48
CA LEU A 254 10.28 0.98 -18.48
C LEU A 254 9.41 2.23 -18.45
N GLN A 255 10.08 3.37 -18.32
CA GLN A 255 9.45 4.69 -18.28
C GLN A 255 9.90 5.58 -19.43
N ALA A 256 8.99 6.46 -19.81
CA ALA A 256 9.24 7.59 -20.68
C ALA A 256 8.44 8.80 -20.15
N PRO A 257 9.07 9.96 -19.88
CA PRO A 257 8.37 11.11 -19.30
C PRO A 257 7.22 11.59 -20.20
N PRO A 258 5.95 11.51 -19.77
CA PRO A 258 4.81 11.79 -20.64
C PRO A 258 4.68 13.29 -20.96
N ASN A 259 5.21 14.18 -20.11
CA ASN A 259 5.23 15.62 -20.35
C ASN A 259 6.21 16.05 -21.46
N LEU A 260 7.15 15.18 -21.86
CA LEU A 260 8.15 15.47 -22.90
C LEU A 260 7.78 14.92 -24.28
N SER A 261 6.57 14.36 -24.42
CA SER A 261 5.95 13.96 -25.69
C SER A 261 4.67 14.75 -25.92
N ASP A 262 4.48 15.29 -27.13
CA ASP A 262 3.24 16.03 -27.47
C ASP A 262 2.03 15.08 -27.61
N ASP A 263 2.26 13.83 -28.05
CA ASP A 263 1.33 12.71 -27.91
C ASP A 263 2.01 11.64 -27.05
N PHE A 264 1.64 11.55 -25.77
CA PHE A 264 2.25 10.57 -24.86
C PHE A 264 1.58 9.19 -24.97
N GLY A 265 0.40 9.06 -25.58
CA GLY A 265 -0.29 7.78 -25.71
C GLY A 265 0.54 6.75 -26.46
N VAL A 266 1.27 7.19 -27.51
CA VAL A 266 2.15 6.34 -28.32
C VAL A 266 3.34 5.74 -27.53
N LEU A 267 3.66 6.27 -26.35
CA LEU A 267 4.71 5.69 -25.52
C LEU A 267 4.34 4.28 -25.04
N LEU A 268 3.05 4.03 -24.77
CA LEU A 268 2.54 2.68 -24.49
C LEU A 268 2.68 1.74 -25.69
N ASP A 269 2.62 2.29 -26.91
CA ASP A 269 2.84 1.57 -28.15
C ASP A 269 4.31 1.22 -28.38
N ALA A 270 5.22 1.98 -27.75
CA ALA A 270 6.66 1.77 -27.78
C ALA A 270 7.14 0.77 -26.71
N GLY A 271 6.34 0.49 -25.68
CA GLY A 271 6.59 -0.61 -24.72
C GLY A 271 6.80 -0.20 -23.26
N ILE A 272 6.49 1.06 -22.90
CA ILE A 272 6.46 1.46 -21.48
C ILE A 272 5.33 0.74 -20.75
N ASP A 273 5.54 0.48 -19.47
CA ASP A 273 4.52 -0.02 -18.54
C ASP A 273 4.26 0.97 -17.40
N ASP A 274 5.04 2.04 -17.29
CA ASP A 274 4.92 3.03 -16.23
C ASP A 274 5.04 4.45 -16.78
N TRP A 275 4.15 5.34 -16.33
CA TRP A 275 4.12 6.77 -16.73
C TRP A 275 5.10 7.66 -15.95
N GLY A 276 5.79 7.11 -14.96
CA GLY A 276 6.71 7.80 -14.08
C GLY A 276 6.03 8.49 -12.90
N GLY A 277 6.83 9.30 -12.20
CA GLY A 277 6.37 10.13 -11.09
C GLY A 277 5.54 11.33 -11.57
N VAL A 278 4.25 11.35 -11.26
CA VAL A 278 3.31 12.42 -11.65
C VAL A 278 2.87 13.17 -10.41
N SER A 279 3.01 14.50 -10.44
CA SER A 279 2.67 15.32 -9.27
C SER A 279 1.38 16.12 -9.48
N PRO A 280 0.40 16.00 -8.56
CA PRO A 280 -0.76 16.89 -8.52
C PRO A 280 -0.47 18.23 -7.83
N VAL A 281 0.70 18.38 -7.19
CA VAL A 281 1.04 19.53 -6.33
C VAL A 281 2.21 20.35 -6.90
N THR A 282 3.29 19.69 -7.28
CA THR A 282 4.56 20.33 -7.64
C THR A 282 4.80 20.30 -9.15
N ALA A 283 5.42 21.36 -9.68
CA ALA A 283 5.87 21.35 -11.07
C ALA A 283 7.01 20.35 -11.29
N ASP A 284 7.28 19.99 -12.55
CA ASP A 284 8.53 19.35 -12.92
C ASP A 284 9.66 20.40 -12.82
N HIS A 285 10.50 20.35 -11.79
CA HIS A 285 11.59 21.33 -11.68
C HIS A 285 12.76 21.06 -12.64
N VAL A 286 12.80 19.89 -13.28
CA VAL A 286 13.79 19.57 -14.31
C VAL A 286 13.33 20.11 -15.67
N ASN A 287 12.04 19.99 -15.98
CA ASN A 287 11.40 20.49 -17.21
C ASN A 287 10.20 21.42 -16.87
N PRO A 288 10.41 22.57 -16.22
CA PRO A 288 9.31 23.42 -15.72
C PRO A 288 8.43 24.00 -16.83
N GLU A 289 8.90 24.04 -18.07
CA GLU A 289 8.16 24.44 -19.25
C GLU A 289 7.19 23.36 -19.78
N ARG A 290 7.27 22.13 -19.27
CA ARG A 290 6.43 20.99 -19.66
C ARG A 290 5.71 20.42 -18.41
N PRO A 291 4.51 20.93 -18.05
CA PRO A 291 3.80 20.50 -16.86
C PRO A 291 3.35 19.03 -16.95
N TRP A 292 3.16 18.41 -15.78
CA TRP A 292 2.64 17.04 -15.68
C TRP A 292 1.25 16.92 -16.33
N PRO A 293 0.97 15.84 -17.08
CA PRO A 293 -0.38 15.53 -17.50
C PRO A 293 -1.28 15.30 -16.28
N ALA A 294 -2.52 15.77 -16.35
CA ALA A 294 -3.52 15.47 -15.33
C ALA A 294 -3.81 13.96 -15.29
N LEU A 295 -4.10 13.43 -14.09
CA LEU A 295 -4.32 12.00 -13.88
C LEU A 295 -5.43 11.42 -14.77
N ASP A 296 -6.52 12.17 -14.98
CA ASP A 296 -7.61 11.75 -15.86
C ASP A 296 -7.17 11.57 -17.31
N LYS A 297 -6.20 12.37 -17.79
CA LYS A 297 -5.66 12.21 -19.15
C LYS A 297 -4.81 10.95 -19.27
N LEU A 298 -4.03 10.61 -18.23
CA LEU A 298 -3.28 9.36 -18.18
C LEU A 298 -4.24 8.17 -18.19
N ARG A 299 -5.31 8.23 -17.38
CA ARG A 299 -6.33 7.19 -17.32
C ARG A 299 -6.98 6.96 -18.69
N VAL A 300 -7.46 8.03 -19.33
CA VAL A 300 -8.07 7.96 -20.67
C VAL A 300 -7.08 7.41 -21.70
N ALA A 301 -5.82 7.82 -21.68
CA ALA A 301 -4.80 7.34 -22.61
C ALA A 301 -4.48 5.85 -22.43
N SER A 302 -4.44 5.37 -21.18
CA SER A 302 -4.29 3.96 -20.83
C SER A 302 -5.51 3.14 -21.27
N GLU A 303 -6.72 3.57 -20.90
CA GLU A 303 -7.97 2.86 -21.19
C GLU A 303 -8.24 2.76 -22.69
N ALA A 304 -7.90 3.80 -23.48
CA ALA A 304 -7.98 3.78 -24.93
C ALA A 304 -7.11 2.68 -25.59
N ARG A 305 -6.15 2.11 -24.85
CA ARG A 305 -5.28 1.00 -25.27
C ARG A 305 -5.56 -0.30 -24.50
N GLY A 306 -6.72 -0.39 -23.85
CA GLY A 306 -7.11 -1.56 -23.06
C GLY A 306 -6.23 -1.75 -21.82
N LYS A 307 -5.66 -0.67 -21.28
CA LYS A 307 -4.81 -0.69 -20.08
C LYS A 307 -5.53 -0.07 -18.89
N VAL A 308 -5.15 -0.52 -17.69
CA VAL A 308 -5.67 -0.02 -16.42
C VAL A 308 -4.55 0.73 -15.71
N LEU A 309 -4.82 1.98 -15.35
CA LEU A 309 -3.89 2.83 -14.62
C LEU A 309 -3.95 2.49 -13.12
N ALA A 310 -2.81 2.20 -12.50
CA ALA A 310 -2.70 1.93 -11.06
C ALA A 310 -1.61 2.80 -10.41
N PRO A 311 -1.85 3.38 -9.22
CA PRO A 311 -0.79 4.05 -8.48
C PRO A 311 0.20 3.01 -7.92
N ARG A 312 1.48 3.35 -7.93
CA ARG A 312 2.55 2.59 -7.26
C ARG A 312 3.23 3.46 -6.20
N LEU A 313 4.03 2.82 -5.36
CA LEU A 313 4.97 3.49 -4.48
C LEU A 313 6.24 3.89 -5.23
N THR A 314 7.17 4.54 -4.53
CA THR A 314 8.52 4.78 -5.03
C THR A 314 9.32 3.49 -5.27
N ILE A 315 8.94 2.41 -4.56
CA ILE A 315 9.45 1.06 -4.69
C ILE A 315 8.40 0.21 -5.41
N TYR A 316 8.82 -0.63 -6.36
CA TYR A 316 7.88 -1.45 -7.15
C TYR A 316 7.43 -2.72 -6.38
N PRO A 317 6.25 -3.27 -6.74
CA PRO A 317 5.68 -4.50 -6.17
C PRO A 317 6.68 -5.64 -5.91
N GLU A 318 7.53 -5.95 -6.89
CA GLU A 318 8.49 -7.05 -6.89
C GLU A 318 9.53 -6.91 -5.76
N PHE A 319 9.78 -5.67 -5.34
CA PHE A 319 10.71 -5.32 -4.27
C PHE A 319 9.97 -5.10 -2.94
N ALA A 320 8.81 -4.45 -2.96
CA ALA A 320 8.00 -4.16 -1.77
C ALA A 320 7.50 -5.44 -1.08
N THR A 321 7.19 -6.48 -1.85
CA THR A 321 6.76 -7.80 -1.37
C THR A 321 7.90 -8.67 -0.85
N GLN A 322 9.16 -8.23 -0.98
CA GLN A 322 10.35 -8.90 -0.46
C GLN A 322 11.11 -7.98 0.53
N PRO A 323 10.44 -7.50 1.60
CA PRO A 323 10.97 -6.44 2.46
C PRO A 323 12.25 -6.86 3.21
N THR A 324 12.40 -8.14 3.55
CA THR A 324 13.58 -8.67 4.25
C THR A 324 14.85 -8.60 3.41
N ARG A 325 14.73 -8.59 2.08
CA ARG A 325 15.86 -8.47 1.14
C ARG A 325 16.13 -7.00 0.79
N TRP A 326 15.09 -6.28 0.38
CA TRP A 326 15.27 -4.99 -0.29
C TRP A 326 15.18 -3.78 0.62
N LEU A 327 14.58 -3.91 1.80
CA LEU A 327 14.31 -2.79 2.69
C LEU A 327 15.16 -2.87 3.96
N ALA A 328 15.45 -1.71 4.54
CA ALA A 328 15.88 -1.63 5.92
C ALA A 328 14.71 -2.02 6.84
N PRO A 329 14.95 -2.70 7.99
CA PRO A 329 13.87 -3.09 8.91
C PRO A 329 12.92 -1.95 9.30
N GLU A 330 13.45 -0.73 9.42
CA GLU A 330 12.72 0.48 9.77
C GLU A 330 11.73 0.91 8.67
N LEU A 331 11.94 0.48 7.42
CA LEU A 331 11.11 0.78 6.26
C LEU A 331 10.07 -0.30 5.96
N HIS A 332 10.07 -1.43 6.66
CA HIS A 332 9.10 -2.52 6.43
C HIS A 332 7.67 -2.03 6.64
N PHE A 333 7.38 -1.45 7.81
CA PHE A 333 6.05 -0.94 8.12
C PHE A 333 5.67 0.27 7.24
N PRO A 334 6.49 1.33 7.07
CA PRO A 334 6.14 2.45 6.21
C PRO A 334 5.78 2.09 4.77
N VAL A 335 6.46 1.09 4.19
CA VAL A 335 6.13 0.58 2.85
C VAL A 335 4.81 -0.20 2.90
N LEU A 336 4.66 -1.18 3.80
CA LEU A 336 3.43 -1.99 3.92
C LEU A 336 2.18 -1.15 4.23
N ASP A 337 2.32 -0.09 5.03
CA ASP A 337 1.26 0.87 5.36
C ASP A 337 0.67 1.53 4.10
N ARG A 338 1.49 1.72 3.06
CA ARG A 338 1.09 2.33 1.78
C ARG A 338 0.91 1.34 0.65
N SER A 339 1.34 0.10 0.83
CA SER A 339 1.19 -0.97 -0.14
C SER A 339 -0.19 -1.62 -0.03
N ASP A 340 -0.86 -1.83 -1.15
CA ASP A 340 -1.95 -2.80 -1.21
C ASP A 340 -1.40 -4.24 -1.15
N ALA A 341 -2.28 -5.23 -1.23
CA ALA A 341 -1.91 -6.65 -1.16
C ALA A 341 -0.89 -7.06 -2.26
N GLU A 342 -0.85 -6.36 -3.38
CA GLU A 342 0.08 -6.62 -4.49
C GLU A 342 1.37 -5.80 -4.38
N GLY A 343 1.54 -4.97 -3.36
CA GLY A 343 2.69 -4.07 -3.22
C GLY A 343 2.56 -2.76 -4.02
N LEU A 344 1.41 -2.50 -4.66
CA LEU A 344 1.12 -1.23 -5.34
C LEU A 344 0.73 -0.14 -4.33
N GLY A 345 0.71 1.11 -4.77
CA GLY A 345 0.28 2.20 -3.89
C GLY A 345 -1.22 2.09 -3.66
N ARG A 346 -1.64 2.08 -2.39
CA ARG A 346 -3.06 2.10 -2.04
C ARG A 346 -3.75 3.35 -2.60
N ASP A 347 -5.00 3.20 -3.03
CA ASP A 347 -5.80 4.27 -3.63
C ASP A 347 -7.17 4.43 -2.96
N ASP A 348 -7.37 3.84 -1.77
CA ASP A 348 -8.61 3.97 -1.04
C ASP A 348 -8.87 5.41 -0.56
N PRO A 349 -10.13 5.88 -0.62
CA PRO A 349 -10.48 7.22 -0.18
C PRO A 349 -10.21 7.46 1.31
N GLY A 350 -9.54 8.57 1.61
CA GLY A 350 -9.27 8.97 2.99
C GLY A 350 -7.91 8.51 3.52
N GLN A 351 -7.08 7.87 2.70
CA GLN A 351 -5.66 7.67 3.00
C GLN A 351 -4.92 8.98 3.10
N VAL A 352 -4.88 9.52 4.30
CA VAL A 352 -4.10 10.72 4.57
C VAL A 352 -3.43 10.55 5.92
N TRP A 353 -2.10 10.63 5.91
CA TRP A 353 -1.21 10.57 7.08
C TRP A 353 -1.16 9.18 7.76
N PRO A 354 -0.03 8.81 8.41
CA PRO A 354 -0.09 7.70 9.36
C PRO A 354 -1.18 8.00 10.40
N GLU A 355 -2.02 7.02 10.71
CA GLU A 355 -3.12 7.17 11.66
C GLU A 355 -2.58 7.65 13.02
N LYS A 356 -2.80 8.93 13.34
CA LYS A 356 -2.50 9.48 14.66
C LYS A 356 -3.74 9.39 15.52
N VAL A 357 -3.79 8.36 16.36
CA VAL A 357 -4.85 8.18 17.36
C VAL A 357 -4.71 9.22 18.46
N THR A 358 -5.68 10.12 18.60
CA THR A 358 -5.78 11.05 19.74
C THR A 358 -6.52 10.41 20.92
N ALA A 359 -6.35 10.97 22.12
CA ALA A 359 -6.77 10.39 23.40
C ALA A 359 -8.21 9.83 23.43
N ALA A 360 -8.39 8.74 24.19
CA ALA A 360 -9.63 7.99 24.35
C ALA A 360 -10.77 8.84 24.93
N ASP A 361 -11.96 8.72 24.34
CA ASP A 361 -13.21 9.22 24.92
C ASP A 361 -13.93 8.05 25.60
N VAL A 362 -14.43 8.26 26.81
CA VAL A 362 -15.21 7.23 27.51
C VAL A 362 -16.65 7.32 27.04
N VAL A 363 -17.10 6.32 26.27
CA VAL A 363 -18.52 6.17 25.96
C VAL A 363 -19.20 5.65 27.24
N HIS A 364 -20.24 6.33 27.71
CA HIS A 364 -20.88 6.05 29.01
C HIS A 364 -21.67 4.72 29.08
N ASP A 365 -21.42 3.77 28.17
CA ASP A 365 -22.00 2.42 28.14
C ASP A 365 -21.05 1.31 28.67
N GLY A 366 -19.85 1.70 29.12
CA GLY A 366 -18.84 0.78 29.67
C GLY A 366 -17.79 0.32 28.66
N ALA A 367 -17.88 0.74 27.40
CA ALA A 367 -16.79 0.58 26.44
C ALA A 367 -15.85 1.81 26.49
N GLU A 368 -14.60 1.60 26.92
CA GLU A 368 -13.52 2.56 26.64
C GLU A 368 -13.15 2.44 25.16
N VAL A 369 -13.79 3.26 24.30
CA VAL A 369 -13.51 3.28 22.86
C VAL A 369 -12.58 4.45 22.56
N VAL A 370 -11.43 4.18 21.94
CA VAL A 370 -10.64 5.24 21.36
C VAL A 370 -11.30 5.68 20.07
N LEU A 371 -12.09 6.75 20.12
CA LEU A 371 -12.57 7.40 18.90
C LEU A 371 -11.37 8.00 18.19
N VAL A 372 -11.05 7.49 17.00
CA VAL A 372 -10.19 8.21 16.05
C VAL A 372 -10.88 9.57 15.86
N GLY A 373 -10.23 10.63 16.36
CA GLY A 373 -10.92 11.83 16.84
C GLY A 373 -11.88 12.48 15.84
N HIS A 374 -12.64 13.48 16.31
CA HIS A 374 -13.63 14.25 15.53
C HIS A 374 -13.09 15.00 14.28
N ARG A 375 -11.82 14.76 13.90
CA ARG A 375 -11.10 15.28 12.74
C ARG A 375 -10.55 14.18 11.82
N SER A 376 -10.99 12.92 11.95
CA SER A 376 -10.65 11.91 10.97
C SER A 376 -11.12 12.36 9.58
N THR A 377 -10.20 12.41 8.62
CA THR A 377 -10.53 12.68 7.20
C THR A 377 -11.04 11.43 6.49
N GLN A 378 -10.88 10.26 7.12
CA GLN A 378 -11.31 8.97 6.59
C GLN A 378 -12.78 8.72 6.89
N TRP A 379 -13.48 8.12 5.93
CA TRP A 379 -14.86 7.72 6.14
C TRP A 379 -14.92 6.38 6.88
N TYR A 380 -15.83 6.27 7.84
CA TYR A 380 -16.19 5.03 8.51
C TYR A 380 -17.68 5.06 8.86
N SER A 381 -18.28 3.89 9.13
CA SER A 381 -19.68 3.81 9.54
C SER A 381 -19.92 4.64 10.81
N GLY A 382 -20.76 5.66 10.71
CA GLY A 382 -21.04 6.61 11.80
C GLY A 382 -20.21 7.91 11.76
N ALA A 383 -19.32 8.07 10.77
CA ALA A 383 -18.62 9.32 10.54
C ALA A 383 -19.54 10.39 9.92
N ASN A 384 -19.17 11.67 10.12
CA ASN A 384 -19.92 12.82 9.62
C ASN A 384 -19.54 13.26 8.20
N ASN A 385 -18.51 12.64 7.59
CA ASN A 385 -18.10 12.89 6.22
C ASN A 385 -18.94 12.07 5.22
N PRO A 386 -19.08 12.52 3.96
CA PRO A 386 -19.84 11.78 2.96
C PRO A 386 -19.17 10.43 2.65
N THR A 387 -20.00 9.41 2.41
CA THR A 387 -19.54 8.08 2.01
C THR A 387 -18.81 8.12 0.67
N PRO A 388 -17.61 7.54 0.55
CA PRO A 388 -16.95 7.40 -0.73
C PRO A 388 -17.73 6.46 -1.63
N THR A 389 -17.94 6.84 -2.89
CA THR A 389 -18.47 5.93 -3.92
C THR A 389 -17.31 5.15 -4.52
N LEU A 390 -17.09 3.92 -4.04
CA LEU A 390 -15.98 3.07 -4.49
C LEU A 390 -16.27 2.33 -5.81
N VAL A 391 -17.53 1.94 -6.01
CA VAL A 391 -17.99 1.23 -7.22
C VAL A 391 -19.11 2.05 -7.84
N THR A 392 -18.82 2.67 -8.99
CA THR A 392 -19.82 3.46 -9.74
C THR A 392 -20.61 2.56 -10.69
N ASN A 393 -21.90 2.88 -10.88
CA ASN A 393 -22.79 2.18 -11.82
C ASN A 393 -22.86 2.84 -13.21
N GLU A 394 -22.01 3.85 -13.48
CA GLU A 394 -22.22 4.77 -14.61
C GLU A 394 -21.75 4.23 -15.97
N HIS A 395 -21.00 3.11 -16.02
CA HIS A 395 -20.48 2.55 -17.26
C HIS A 395 -20.71 1.02 -17.38
N THR A 396 -21.29 0.61 -18.51
CA THR A 396 -21.29 -0.79 -18.95
C THR A 396 -19.96 -1.11 -19.58
N ASP A 397 -18.96 -1.41 -18.74
CA ASP A 397 -17.65 -1.78 -19.26
C ASP A 397 -17.68 -3.23 -19.76
N THR A 398 -17.31 -3.40 -21.04
CA THR A 398 -16.86 -4.69 -21.57
C THR A 398 -15.52 -5.02 -20.96
N VAL A 399 -15.51 -6.02 -20.07
CA VAL A 399 -14.27 -6.63 -19.55
C VAL A 399 -13.83 -7.76 -20.48
N THR A 400 -12.52 -7.95 -20.62
CA THR A 400 -11.90 -9.00 -21.43
C THR A 400 -10.86 -9.74 -20.61
N GLY A 401 -10.38 -10.89 -21.08
CA GLY A 401 -9.32 -11.64 -20.40
C GLY A 401 -9.82 -12.52 -19.27
N ARG A 402 -8.97 -12.79 -18.29
CA ARG A 402 -9.18 -13.82 -17.27
C ARG A 402 -10.40 -13.55 -16.38
N VAL A 403 -10.56 -12.32 -15.89
CA VAL A 403 -11.73 -11.94 -15.08
C VAL A 403 -13.03 -12.14 -15.88
N ALA A 404 -13.05 -11.76 -17.16
CA ALA A 404 -14.24 -11.93 -18.00
C ALA A 404 -14.61 -13.42 -18.22
N GLU A 405 -13.62 -14.29 -18.40
CA GLU A 405 -13.80 -15.73 -18.50
C GLU A 405 -14.44 -16.31 -17.22
N ILE A 406 -13.88 -15.95 -16.05
CA ILE A 406 -14.37 -16.40 -14.75
C ILE A 406 -15.81 -15.95 -14.53
N LEU A 407 -16.09 -14.66 -14.75
CA LEU A 407 -17.44 -14.11 -14.59
C LEU A 407 -18.44 -14.80 -15.52
N ARG A 408 -18.05 -15.09 -16.76
CA ARG A 408 -18.90 -15.84 -17.69
C ARG A 408 -19.16 -17.28 -17.22
N GLY A 409 -18.16 -17.94 -16.66
CA GLY A 409 -18.30 -19.25 -16.04
C GLY A 409 -19.33 -19.22 -14.90
N VAL A 410 -19.20 -18.25 -13.99
CA VAL A 410 -20.12 -18.06 -12.86
C VAL A 410 -21.56 -17.87 -13.33
N GLU A 411 -21.80 -17.04 -14.34
CA GLU A 411 -23.14 -16.85 -14.91
C GLU A 411 -23.73 -18.11 -15.56
N LEU A 412 -22.89 -19.05 -15.98
CA LEU A 412 -23.29 -20.34 -16.52
C LEU A 412 -23.44 -21.41 -15.40
N GLY A 413 -23.31 -21.03 -14.13
CA GLY A 413 -23.41 -21.92 -12.97
C GLY A 413 -22.10 -22.63 -12.60
N HIS A 414 -20.96 -22.19 -13.12
CA HIS A 414 -19.66 -22.71 -12.69
C HIS A 414 -19.33 -22.25 -11.27
N ARG A 415 -18.85 -23.18 -10.44
CA ARG A 415 -18.33 -22.86 -9.11
C ARG A 415 -16.86 -22.47 -9.24
N ILE A 416 -16.52 -21.27 -8.76
CA ILE A 416 -15.15 -20.78 -8.78
C ILE A 416 -14.20 -21.66 -7.95
N ASN A 417 -12.99 -21.87 -8.47
CA ASN A 417 -11.90 -22.51 -7.75
C ASN A 417 -10.97 -21.47 -7.07
N GLU A 418 -9.99 -21.95 -6.31
CA GLU A 418 -9.04 -21.10 -5.57
C GLU A 418 -8.24 -20.15 -6.48
N GLN A 419 -7.69 -20.64 -7.59
CA GLN A 419 -6.94 -19.80 -8.52
C GLN A 419 -7.83 -18.71 -9.14
N GLU A 420 -9.07 -19.04 -9.45
CA GLU A 420 -10.03 -18.05 -9.95
C GLU A 420 -10.36 -16.98 -8.91
N ILE A 421 -10.45 -17.35 -7.62
CA ILE A 421 -10.62 -16.38 -6.53
C ILE A 421 -9.41 -15.44 -6.45
N VAL A 422 -8.19 -15.97 -6.55
CA VAL A 422 -6.96 -15.17 -6.58
C VAL A 422 -6.94 -14.23 -7.78
N ASP A 423 -7.32 -14.71 -8.97
CA ASP A 423 -7.41 -13.89 -10.18
C ASP A 423 -8.44 -12.75 -10.02
N LEU A 424 -9.55 -12.99 -9.30
CA LEU A 424 -10.56 -11.95 -9.00
C LEU A 424 -10.06 -10.93 -7.97
N PHE A 425 -9.21 -11.31 -7.00
CA PHE A 425 -8.61 -10.37 -6.05
C PHE A 425 -7.60 -9.41 -6.71
N ALA A 426 -6.98 -9.81 -7.82
CA ALA A 426 -6.09 -8.96 -8.61
C ALA A 426 -6.83 -7.96 -9.52
N ALA A 427 -8.16 -8.06 -9.61
CA ALA A 427 -8.97 -7.20 -10.47
C ALA A 427 -8.84 -5.71 -10.10
N ARG A 428 -8.82 -4.83 -11.10
CA ARG A 428 -8.76 -3.37 -10.91
C ARG A 428 -9.68 -2.63 -11.89
N GLY A 429 -10.09 -1.41 -11.51
CA GLY A 429 -10.84 -0.51 -12.38
C GLY A 429 -12.15 -1.13 -12.92
N PRO A 430 -12.33 -1.21 -14.26
CA PRO A 430 -13.53 -1.79 -14.87
C PRO A 430 -13.85 -3.24 -14.44
N GLU A 431 -12.83 -4.03 -14.12
CA GLU A 431 -13.01 -5.42 -13.68
C GLU A 431 -13.73 -5.51 -12.34
N VAL A 432 -13.39 -4.63 -11.38
CA VAL A 432 -14.06 -4.56 -10.07
C VAL A 432 -15.55 -4.25 -10.24
N ARG A 433 -15.90 -3.34 -11.14
CA ARG A 433 -17.31 -3.03 -11.45
C ARG A 433 -18.03 -4.23 -12.06
N ALA A 434 -17.38 -4.99 -12.95
CA ALA A 434 -17.96 -6.19 -13.52
C ALA A 434 -18.19 -7.28 -12.47
N ILE A 435 -17.23 -7.49 -11.57
CA ILE A 435 -17.35 -8.42 -10.44
C ILE A 435 -18.53 -8.02 -9.55
N ALA A 436 -18.61 -6.74 -9.16
CA ALA A 436 -19.69 -6.21 -8.31
C ALA A 436 -21.08 -6.42 -8.94
N ARG A 437 -21.23 -6.24 -10.26
CA ARG A 437 -22.50 -6.49 -10.95
C ARG A 437 -22.90 -7.96 -10.92
N VAL A 438 -21.97 -8.88 -11.15
CA VAL A 438 -22.26 -10.33 -11.09
C VAL A 438 -22.59 -10.74 -9.66
N ALA A 439 -21.85 -10.24 -8.67
CA ALA A 439 -22.14 -10.47 -7.26
C ALA A 439 -23.53 -9.95 -6.85
N ASP A 440 -23.90 -8.74 -7.31
CA ASP A 440 -25.23 -8.16 -7.05
C ASP A 440 -26.36 -8.98 -7.68
N LYS A 441 -26.16 -9.48 -8.91
CA LYS A 441 -27.11 -10.38 -9.58
C LYS A 441 -27.27 -11.70 -8.81
N LEU A 442 -26.18 -12.32 -8.37
CA LEU A 442 -26.24 -13.55 -7.56
C LEU A 442 -26.98 -13.33 -6.23
N ARG A 443 -26.73 -12.18 -5.59
CA ARG A 443 -27.47 -11.77 -4.39
C ARG A 443 -28.96 -11.60 -4.71
N PHE A 444 -29.32 -10.91 -5.79
CA PHE A 444 -30.70 -10.69 -6.20
C PHE A 444 -31.42 -12.02 -6.50
N GLU A 445 -30.77 -12.97 -7.17
CA GLU A 445 -31.32 -14.30 -7.43
C GLU A 445 -31.57 -15.09 -6.12
N ALA A 446 -30.73 -14.88 -5.10
CA ALA A 446 -30.84 -15.56 -3.80
C ALA A 446 -31.91 -14.95 -2.86
N VAL A 447 -32.00 -13.62 -2.78
CA VAL A 447 -32.84 -12.94 -1.77
C VAL A 447 -33.72 -11.80 -2.31
N GLY A 448 -33.62 -11.45 -3.59
CA GLY A 448 -34.33 -10.34 -4.20
C GLY A 448 -33.86 -8.96 -3.71
N ASP A 449 -34.76 -7.97 -3.79
CA ASP A 449 -34.50 -6.58 -3.38
C ASP A 449 -34.55 -6.35 -1.86
N VAL A 450 -35.17 -7.27 -1.11
CA VAL A 450 -35.36 -7.11 0.33
C VAL A 450 -34.08 -7.49 1.06
N VAL A 451 -33.43 -6.49 1.66
CA VAL A 451 -32.28 -6.69 2.56
C VAL A 451 -32.79 -6.70 4.01
N THR A 452 -32.36 -7.69 4.79
CA THR A 452 -32.79 -7.89 6.18
C THR A 452 -31.68 -7.52 7.17
N TRP A 453 -32.06 -7.12 8.38
CA TRP A 453 -31.16 -6.92 9.52
C TRP A 453 -31.82 -7.47 10.79
N VAL A 454 -31.03 -7.72 11.83
CA VAL A 454 -31.52 -8.21 13.13
C VAL A 454 -31.48 -7.07 14.13
N HIS A 455 -32.62 -6.78 14.79
CA HIS A 455 -32.65 -5.86 15.91
C HIS A 455 -32.09 -6.55 17.14
N ASN A 456 -30.84 -6.21 17.48
CA ASN A 456 -30.00 -6.98 18.37
C ASN A 456 -29.44 -6.11 19.52
N ARG A 457 -29.17 -6.73 20.67
CA ARG A 457 -28.27 -6.19 21.70
C ARG A 457 -27.06 -7.11 21.93
N ASN A 458 -25.87 -6.59 21.70
CA ASN A 458 -24.64 -7.21 22.14
C ASN A 458 -24.52 -7.09 23.66
N ILE A 459 -24.30 -8.21 24.35
CA ILE A 459 -24.04 -8.25 25.79
C ILE A 459 -22.69 -8.92 25.98
N ASN A 460 -21.68 -8.09 26.22
CA ASN A 460 -20.39 -8.56 26.64
C ASN A 460 -20.35 -8.72 28.16
N TYR A 461 -20.37 -9.96 28.65
CA TYR A 461 -20.48 -10.24 30.09
C TYR A 461 -19.15 -10.15 30.84
N THR A 462 -18.01 -10.22 30.16
CA THR A 462 -16.70 -9.90 30.74
C THR A 462 -15.70 -9.54 29.67
N ASN A 463 -14.78 -8.63 29.99
CA ASN A 463 -13.60 -8.34 29.18
C ASN A 463 -12.32 -9.02 29.71
N VAL A 464 -12.40 -9.81 30.79
CA VAL A 464 -11.27 -10.55 31.35
C VAL A 464 -11.02 -11.79 30.49
N CYS A 465 -9.80 -11.94 29.96
CA CYS A 465 -9.47 -13.05 29.07
C CYS A 465 -8.05 -13.56 29.34
N THR A 466 -7.86 -14.87 29.31
CA THR A 466 -6.54 -15.52 29.42
C THR A 466 -5.74 -15.51 28.11
N PHE A 467 -6.37 -15.25 26.96
CA PHE A 467 -5.77 -15.33 25.62
C PHE A 467 -5.14 -14.01 25.17
N LYS A 468 -4.05 -14.07 24.40
CA LYS A 468 -3.32 -12.90 23.91
C LYS A 468 -3.43 -12.75 22.39
N CYS A 469 -4.40 -11.95 21.96
CA CYS A 469 -4.55 -11.57 20.55
C CYS A 469 -3.89 -10.21 20.30
N LYS A 470 -3.07 -10.08 19.26
CA LYS A 470 -2.36 -8.82 18.93
C LYS A 470 -3.31 -7.71 18.48
N PHE A 471 -4.45 -8.06 17.89
CA PHE A 471 -5.46 -7.14 17.36
C PHE A 471 -6.58 -6.78 18.35
N CYS A 472 -6.71 -7.50 19.48
CA CYS A 472 -7.89 -7.37 20.34
C CYS A 472 -7.85 -6.06 21.16
N GLY A 473 -8.80 -5.16 20.89
CA GLY A 473 -9.06 -3.97 21.70
C GLY A 473 -9.90 -4.25 22.95
N PHE A 474 -10.62 -5.37 22.96
CA PHE A 474 -11.62 -5.70 23.99
C PHE A 474 -11.01 -6.32 25.25
N SER A 475 -10.16 -7.33 25.12
CA SER A 475 -9.68 -8.11 26.27
C SER A 475 -8.74 -7.34 27.20
N LYS A 476 -8.80 -7.67 28.49
CA LYS A 476 -7.87 -7.22 29.54
C LYS A 476 -7.22 -8.45 30.15
N GLY A 477 -5.89 -8.51 30.10
CA GLY A 477 -5.11 -9.58 30.71
C GLY A 477 -5.05 -9.44 32.24
N PRO A 478 -4.40 -10.38 32.94
CA PRO A 478 -4.14 -10.26 34.38
C PRO A 478 -3.46 -8.90 34.67
N LEU A 479 -3.81 -8.29 35.80
CA LEU A 479 -3.50 -6.93 36.30
C LEU A 479 -2.05 -6.38 36.10
N SER A 480 -1.09 -7.14 35.57
CA SER A 480 0.27 -6.72 35.26
C SER A 480 0.45 -6.06 33.88
N LEU A 481 -0.58 -5.99 33.04
CA LEU A 481 -0.54 -5.38 31.70
C LEU A 481 -1.50 -4.18 31.55
N ASN A 482 -1.53 -3.30 32.55
CA ASN A 482 -2.38 -2.09 32.61
C ASN A 482 -2.03 -1.05 31.52
N LEU A 483 -2.50 -1.25 30.29
CA LEU A 483 -2.41 -0.25 29.22
C LEU A 483 -3.74 0.01 28.47
N ARG A 484 -4.85 -0.67 28.80
CA ARG A 484 -6.08 -0.61 27.97
C ARG A 484 -7.42 -0.57 28.75
N GLY A 485 -7.52 0.05 29.93
CA GLY A 485 -8.82 0.24 30.62
C GLY A 485 -9.20 -0.77 31.69
N THR A 486 -10.39 -0.62 32.29
CA THR A 486 -10.79 -1.34 33.52
C THR A 486 -11.41 -2.73 33.26
N PRO A 487 -10.96 -3.80 33.95
CA PRO A 487 -11.59 -5.13 33.85
C PRO A 487 -12.98 -5.16 34.50
N TYR A 488 -13.92 -5.91 33.93
CA TYR A 488 -15.28 -6.09 34.48
C TYR A 488 -15.83 -7.51 34.26
N LEU A 489 -16.82 -7.86 35.09
CA LEU A 489 -17.64 -9.05 35.00
C LEU A 489 -19.07 -8.67 35.38
N LEU A 490 -20.02 -8.89 34.47
CA LEU A 490 -21.45 -8.68 34.71
C LEU A 490 -22.01 -9.83 35.53
N THR A 491 -22.96 -9.53 36.41
CA THR A 491 -23.75 -10.56 37.09
C THR A 491 -24.80 -11.15 36.16
N LEU A 492 -25.35 -12.33 36.50
CA LEU A 492 -26.47 -12.91 35.74
C LEU A 492 -27.71 -12.00 35.75
N GLU A 493 -27.92 -11.25 36.84
CA GLU A 493 -29.00 -10.26 36.95
C GLU A 493 -28.77 -9.08 35.99
N ASP A 494 -27.53 -8.58 35.87
CA ASP A 494 -27.19 -7.54 34.89
C ASP A 494 -27.46 -8.01 33.45
N ILE A 495 -27.11 -9.26 33.13
CA ILE A 495 -27.33 -9.86 31.81
C ILE A 495 -28.84 -9.97 31.52
N ALA A 496 -29.60 -10.52 32.46
CA ALA A 496 -31.06 -10.64 32.38
C ALA A 496 -31.73 -9.28 32.19
N GLN A 497 -31.33 -8.27 32.97
CA GLN A 497 -31.86 -6.92 32.89
C GLN A 497 -31.55 -6.26 31.54
N ARG A 498 -30.32 -6.41 31.02
CA ARG A 498 -29.95 -5.92 29.68
C ARG A 498 -30.75 -6.59 28.56
N ALA A 499 -31.01 -7.89 28.67
CA ALA A 499 -31.85 -8.62 27.71
C ALA A 499 -33.30 -8.14 27.77
N LYS A 500 -33.85 -7.93 28.97
CA LYS A 500 -35.21 -7.41 29.19
C LYS A 500 -35.37 -6.01 28.58
N GLU A 501 -34.43 -5.12 28.86
CA GLU A 501 -34.40 -3.76 28.27
C GLU A 501 -34.38 -3.81 26.75
N ALA A 502 -33.56 -4.68 26.15
CA ALA A 502 -33.47 -4.84 24.70
C ALA A 502 -34.83 -5.27 24.11
N TRP A 503 -35.44 -6.27 24.73
CA TRP A 503 -36.75 -6.79 24.33
C TRP A 503 -37.83 -5.71 24.41
N ASP A 504 -37.83 -4.93 25.49
CA ASP A 504 -38.79 -3.84 25.68
C ASP A 504 -38.60 -2.70 24.66
N MET A 505 -37.40 -2.56 24.09
CA MET A 505 -37.08 -1.69 22.95
C MET A 505 -37.39 -2.33 21.58
N GLY A 506 -37.82 -3.58 21.55
CA GLY A 506 -38.20 -4.32 20.34
C GLY A 506 -37.07 -5.13 19.70
N ALA A 507 -35.96 -5.39 20.41
CA ALA A 507 -34.93 -6.31 19.94
C ALA A 507 -35.47 -7.75 19.93
N THR A 508 -35.07 -8.52 18.92
CA THR A 508 -35.47 -9.93 18.74
C THR A 508 -34.35 -10.90 19.10
N GLU A 509 -33.14 -10.39 19.27
CA GLU A 509 -31.93 -11.18 19.53
C GLU A 509 -31.03 -10.50 20.57
N VAL A 510 -30.36 -11.32 21.37
CA VAL A 510 -29.15 -10.91 22.10
C VAL A 510 -27.95 -11.69 21.59
N THR A 511 -26.82 -11.00 21.45
CA THR A 511 -25.53 -11.64 21.17
C THR A 511 -24.67 -11.71 22.43
N LEU A 512 -24.34 -12.92 22.87
CA LEU A 512 -23.55 -13.18 24.08
C LEU A 512 -22.11 -13.55 23.72
N GLN A 513 -21.15 -12.72 24.14
CA GLN A 513 -19.72 -12.93 23.89
C GLN A 513 -18.89 -12.35 25.03
N GLY A 514 -17.89 -13.07 25.53
CA GLY A 514 -17.01 -12.61 26.59
C GLY A 514 -15.55 -12.98 26.38
N GLY A 515 -14.71 -12.49 27.28
CA GLY A 515 -13.37 -13.02 27.45
C GLY A 515 -13.40 -14.40 28.11
N ILE A 516 -12.37 -15.21 27.86
CA ILE A 516 -12.19 -16.50 28.51
C ILE A 516 -11.67 -16.27 29.94
N HIS A 517 -12.59 -16.09 30.88
CA HIS A 517 -12.28 -15.82 32.29
C HIS A 517 -11.59 -17.04 32.93
N PRO A 518 -10.54 -16.88 33.75
CA PRO A 518 -9.84 -18.01 34.38
C PRO A 518 -10.73 -18.83 35.33
N ASP A 519 -11.69 -18.18 35.98
CA ASP A 519 -12.53 -18.81 37.02
C ASP A 519 -13.84 -19.46 36.50
N PHE A 520 -14.10 -19.49 35.20
CA PHE A 520 -15.27 -20.19 34.65
C PHE A 520 -14.98 -21.70 34.52
N ASP A 521 -15.88 -22.58 34.93
CA ASP A 521 -15.74 -24.05 34.80
C ASP A 521 -16.39 -24.64 33.54
N GLY A 522 -17.31 -23.90 32.90
CA GLY A 522 -18.03 -24.27 31.69
C GLY A 522 -19.55 -24.21 31.88
N ASP A 523 -20.06 -24.46 33.09
CA ASP A 523 -21.49 -24.30 33.40
C ASP A 523 -21.91 -22.83 33.45
N TYR A 524 -20.95 -21.92 33.63
CA TYR A 524 -21.18 -20.48 33.54
C TYR A 524 -21.92 -20.08 32.25
N TYR A 525 -21.51 -20.58 31.08
CA TYR A 525 -22.15 -20.25 29.80
C TYR A 525 -23.60 -20.77 29.73
N ILE A 526 -23.87 -21.93 30.32
CA ILE A 526 -25.22 -22.51 30.45
C ILE A 526 -26.10 -21.58 31.32
N HIS A 527 -25.58 -21.14 32.47
CA HIS A 527 -26.30 -20.22 33.37
C HIS A 527 -26.56 -18.85 32.72
N VAL A 528 -25.64 -18.35 31.90
CA VAL A 528 -25.82 -17.10 31.15
C VAL A 528 -26.98 -17.24 30.15
N ALA A 529 -27.05 -18.33 29.40
CA ALA A 529 -28.16 -18.58 28.48
C ALA A 529 -29.51 -18.69 29.21
N GLN A 530 -29.55 -19.44 30.32
CA GLN A 530 -30.73 -19.58 31.17
C GLN A 530 -31.19 -18.24 31.74
N ALA A 531 -30.29 -17.41 32.26
CA ALA A 531 -30.65 -16.10 32.79
C ALA A 531 -31.36 -15.21 31.76
N VAL A 532 -30.96 -15.28 30.49
CA VAL A 532 -31.65 -14.60 29.40
C VAL A 532 -33.04 -15.20 29.16
N LYS A 533 -33.15 -16.53 29.06
CA LYS A 533 -34.45 -17.20 28.80
C LYS A 533 -35.44 -17.04 29.95
N ASP A 534 -34.97 -17.04 31.19
CA ASP A 534 -35.81 -16.85 32.37
C ASP A 534 -36.41 -15.45 32.40
N ALA A 535 -35.63 -14.43 32.00
CA ALA A 535 -36.09 -13.05 31.92
C ALA A 535 -36.94 -12.77 30.68
N VAL A 536 -36.58 -13.36 29.53
CA VAL A 536 -37.24 -13.17 28.24
C VAL A 536 -37.33 -14.51 27.49
N PRO A 537 -38.38 -15.31 27.73
CA PRO A 537 -38.52 -16.65 27.16
C PRO A 537 -38.55 -16.70 25.62
N ASP A 538 -38.97 -15.62 24.96
CA ASP A 538 -39.07 -15.55 23.49
C ASP A 538 -37.80 -14.97 22.83
N MET A 539 -36.79 -14.54 23.61
CA MET A 539 -35.56 -13.98 23.06
C MET A 539 -34.76 -15.04 22.29
N HIS A 540 -34.28 -14.69 21.09
CA HIS A 540 -33.31 -15.50 20.37
C HIS A 540 -31.92 -15.30 20.99
N VAL A 541 -31.36 -16.37 21.54
CA VAL A 541 -30.02 -16.34 22.14
C VAL A 541 -29.01 -16.75 21.07
N HIS A 542 -28.32 -15.76 20.51
CA HIS A 542 -27.17 -15.97 19.64
C HIS A 542 -25.91 -15.85 20.50
N GLY A 543 -25.13 -16.90 20.69
CA GLY A 543 -24.11 -16.84 21.74
C GLY A 543 -23.03 -17.89 21.72
N PHE A 544 -21.97 -17.50 22.41
CA PHE A 544 -20.71 -18.21 22.62
C PHE A 544 -19.98 -18.48 21.31
N THR A 545 -18.84 -17.82 21.17
CA THR A 545 -17.89 -18.12 20.09
C THR A 545 -17.49 -19.59 20.13
N ALA A 546 -17.04 -20.13 18.98
CA ALA A 546 -16.51 -21.49 18.93
C ALA A 546 -15.42 -21.72 19.99
N LEU A 547 -14.59 -20.71 20.28
CA LEU A 547 -13.61 -20.74 21.35
C LEU A 547 -14.24 -20.93 22.74
N GLU A 548 -15.29 -20.18 23.07
CA GLU A 548 -15.98 -20.27 24.36
C GLU A 548 -16.65 -21.63 24.54
N VAL A 549 -17.32 -22.13 23.50
CA VAL A 549 -17.99 -23.43 23.54
C VAL A 549 -16.97 -24.57 23.72
N THR A 550 -15.89 -24.56 22.94
CA THR A 550 -14.83 -25.56 23.04
C THR A 550 -14.13 -25.51 24.40
N GLU A 551 -13.83 -24.32 24.93
CA GLU A 551 -13.25 -24.17 26.27
C GLU A 551 -14.22 -24.61 27.37
N GLY A 552 -15.52 -24.33 27.23
CA GLY A 552 -16.55 -24.80 28.17
C GLY A 552 -16.61 -26.32 28.25
N ALA A 553 -16.71 -27.00 27.11
CA ALA A 553 -16.72 -28.47 27.03
C ALA A 553 -15.43 -29.06 27.63
N LYS A 554 -14.28 -28.50 27.29
CA LYS A 554 -12.96 -28.94 27.77
C LYS A 554 -12.80 -28.79 29.29
N ARG A 555 -13.26 -27.69 29.88
CA ARG A 555 -13.15 -27.45 31.34
C ARG A 555 -14.04 -28.35 32.17
N LEU A 556 -15.18 -28.76 31.62
CA LEU A 556 -16.03 -29.79 32.23
C LEU A 556 -15.58 -31.23 31.89
N ASN A 557 -14.58 -31.38 31.01
CA ASN A 557 -14.15 -32.67 30.47
C ASN A 557 -15.31 -33.45 29.83
N GLU A 558 -16.15 -32.73 29.08
CA GLU A 558 -17.32 -33.26 28.37
C GLU A 558 -17.09 -33.30 26.85
N PRO A 559 -17.65 -34.30 26.13
CA PRO A 559 -17.68 -34.29 24.68
C PRO A 559 -18.40 -33.05 24.13
N LEU A 560 -17.85 -32.43 23.08
CA LEU A 560 -18.37 -31.18 22.52
C LEU A 560 -19.84 -31.25 22.11
N TYR A 561 -20.28 -32.39 21.54
CA TYR A 561 -21.68 -32.62 21.15
C TYR A 561 -22.63 -32.62 22.36
N GLU A 562 -22.24 -33.27 23.45
CA GLU A 562 -23.04 -33.33 24.68
C GLU A 562 -23.15 -31.94 25.31
N TYR A 563 -22.04 -31.21 25.38
CA TYR A 563 -22.00 -29.85 25.91
C TYR A 563 -22.84 -28.86 25.09
N ILE A 564 -22.74 -28.90 23.75
CA ILE A 564 -23.58 -28.08 22.86
C ILE A 564 -25.08 -28.43 23.02
N THR A 565 -25.40 -29.72 23.20
CA THR A 565 -26.79 -30.14 23.44
C THR A 565 -27.32 -29.54 24.74
N ARG A 566 -26.51 -29.52 25.82
CA ARG A 566 -26.87 -28.85 27.08
C ARG A 566 -27.06 -27.34 26.91
N LEU A 567 -26.20 -26.67 26.14
CA LEU A 567 -26.37 -25.25 25.82
C LEU A 567 -27.68 -24.98 25.06
N LYS A 568 -28.03 -25.84 24.10
CA LYS A 568 -29.30 -25.76 23.36
C LYS A 568 -30.49 -25.94 24.29
N GLU A 569 -30.45 -26.92 25.19
CA GLU A 569 -31.49 -27.14 26.21
C GLU A 569 -31.62 -25.95 27.17
N ALA A 570 -30.51 -25.28 27.49
CA ALA A 570 -30.47 -24.04 28.26
C ALA A 570 -31.02 -22.82 27.51
N GLY A 571 -31.29 -22.95 26.20
CA GLY A 571 -31.94 -21.95 25.38
C GLY A 571 -31.05 -21.27 24.33
N LEU A 572 -29.81 -21.74 24.13
CA LEU A 572 -28.99 -21.30 23.01
C LEU A 572 -29.67 -21.66 21.68
N ALA A 573 -29.85 -20.67 20.81
CA ALA A 573 -30.57 -20.85 19.55
C ALA A 573 -29.64 -20.87 18.32
N SER A 574 -28.47 -20.23 18.41
CA SER A 574 -27.46 -20.23 17.34
C SER A 574 -26.08 -19.77 17.82
N LEU A 575 -25.03 -20.13 17.08
CA LEU A 575 -23.65 -19.74 17.38
C LEU A 575 -23.17 -18.60 16.47
N PRO A 576 -22.43 -17.60 17.01
CA PRO A 576 -21.72 -16.60 16.24
C PRO A 576 -20.48 -17.18 15.57
N GLY A 577 -20.19 -16.72 14.36
CA GLY A 577 -19.01 -17.07 13.56
C GLY A 577 -17.77 -16.24 13.88
N THR A 578 -17.82 -15.46 14.96
CA THR A 578 -16.68 -14.73 15.51
C THR A 578 -15.63 -15.70 16.08
N ALA A 579 -14.42 -15.21 16.35
CA ALA A 579 -13.24 -16.03 16.69
C ALA A 579 -12.70 -16.92 15.54
N ALA A 580 -13.27 -16.77 14.34
CA ALA A 580 -12.69 -17.26 13.10
C ALA A 580 -11.54 -16.37 12.64
N GLU A 581 -11.68 -15.04 12.77
CA GLU A 581 -10.78 -14.05 12.16
C GLU A 581 -10.52 -14.38 10.69
N ILE A 582 -9.43 -15.11 10.43
CA ILE A 582 -9.17 -15.85 9.22
C ILE A 582 -8.81 -17.30 9.56
N LEU A 583 -9.33 -18.24 8.77
CA LEU A 583 -9.10 -19.68 8.90
C LEU A 583 -7.83 -20.09 8.16
N ASP A 584 -6.72 -19.48 8.56
CA ASP A 584 -5.36 -19.75 8.08
C ASP A 584 -4.43 -19.84 9.30
N ASP A 585 -3.90 -21.04 9.58
CA ASP A 585 -3.18 -21.29 10.83
C ASP A 585 -1.83 -20.54 10.91
N ASP A 586 -1.20 -20.22 9.77
CA ASP A 586 0.05 -19.45 9.74
C ASP A 586 -0.22 -17.99 10.11
N VAL A 587 -1.29 -17.40 9.57
CA VAL A 587 -1.74 -16.06 9.96
C VAL A 587 -2.20 -16.04 11.42
N ARG A 588 -2.94 -17.06 11.87
CA ARG A 588 -3.38 -17.19 13.27
C ARG A 588 -2.21 -17.31 14.24
N ALA A 589 -1.12 -17.99 13.87
CA ALA A 589 0.09 -18.06 14.69
C ALA A 589 0.72 -16.67 14.92
N ILE A 590 0.55 -15.75 13.97
CA ILE A 590 1.00 -14.36 14.11
C ILE A 590 0.02 -13.56 14.96
N LEU A 591 -1.29 -13.66 14.72
CA LEU A 591 -2.31 -12.79 15.30
C LEU A 591 -2.78 -13.22 16.68
N CYS A 592 -3.00 -14.52 16.88
CA CYS A 592 -3.66 -15.11 18.04
C CYS A 592 -3.25 -16.58 18.25
N PRO A 593 -1.95 -16.85 18.53
CA PRO A 593 -1.41 -18.21 18.62
C PRO A 593 -2.01 -19.07 19.74
N ASP A 594 -2.63 -18.43 20.73
CA ASP A 594 -3.23 -19.13 21.87
C ASP A 594 -4.63 -19.68 21.55
N LYS A 595 -5.31 -19.19 20.49
CA LYS A 595 -6.70 -19.57 20.15
C LYS A 595 -6.77 -20.97 19.53
N ILE A 596 -7.99 -21.51 19.47
CA ILE A 596 -8.30 -22.73 18.70
C ILE A 596 -7.81 -22.60 17.25
N ASN A 597 -7.35 -23.70 16.66
CA ASN A 597 -6.91 -23.71 15.25
C ASN A 597 -8.12 -23.79 14.29
N THR A 598 -7.83 -23.81 12.99
CA THR A 598 -8.85 -23.86 11.93
C THR A 598 -9.73 -25.12 12.03
N GLU A 599 -9.15 -26.29 12.30
CA GLU A 599 -9.87 -27.56 12.41
C GLU A 599 -10.80 -27.58 13.62
N GLU A 600 -10.33 -27.15 14.79
CA GLU A 600 -11.11 -27.05 16.03
C GLU A 600 -12.28 -26.07 15.88
N TRP A 601 -12.07 -24.95 15.16
CA TRP A 601 -13.14 -23.99 14.87
C TRP A 601 -14.21 -24.62 13.97
N LEU A 602 -13.80 -25.31 12.89
CA LEU A 602 -14.71 -26.00 11.98
C LEU A 602 -15.46 -27.14 12.67
N GLU A 603 -14.78 -27.91 13.51
CA GLU A 603 -15.37 -28.99 14.30
C GLU A 603 -16.49 -28.47 15.20
N CYS A 604 -16.27 -27.36 15.92
CA CYS A 604 -17.29 -26.77 16.78
C CYS A 604 -18.57 -26.41 16.00
N HIS A 605 -18.42 -25.78 14.84
CA HIS A 605 -19.56 -25.43 13.99
C HIS A 605 -20.24 -26.65 13.38
N GLN A 606 -19.47 -27.66 12.97
CA GLN A 606 -20.01 -28.93 12.49
C GLN A 606 -20.86 -29.62 13.57
N VAL A 607 -20.31 -29.77 14.77
CA VAL A 607 -20.99 -30.41 15.91
C VAL A 607 -22.25 -29.61 16.29
N ALA A 608 -22.20 -28.27 16.24
CA ALA A 608 -23.37 -27.44 16.45
C ALA A 608 -24.48 -27.71 15.43
N HIS A 609 -24.14 -27.87 14.15
CA HIS A 609 -25.11 -28.21 13.10
C HIS A 609 -25.67 -29.62 13.27
N GLU A 610 -24.84 -30.59 13.67
CA GLU A 610 -25.27 -31.95 14.00
C GLU A 610 -26.26 -31.96 15.18
N ALA A 611 -26.03 -31.14 16.20
CA ALA A 611 -26.96 -30.92 17.32
C ALA A 611 -28.22 -30.13 16.94
N GLY A 612 -28.33 -29.68 15.68
CA GLY A 612 -29.48 -28.97 15.12
C GLY A 612 -29.51 -27.48 15.46
N LEU A 613 -28.38 -26.88 15.83
CA LEU A 613 -28.21 -25.42 15.88
C LEU A 613 -27.84 -24.88 14.49
N ARG A 614 -28.01 -23.57 14.32
CA ARG A 614 -27.50 -22.84 13.15
C ARG A 614 -26.37 -21.92 13.59
N SER A 615 -25.53 -21.49 12.66
CA SER A 615 -24.50 -20.48 12.91
C SER A 615 -24.34 -19.55 11.71
N ASN A 616 -23.70 -18.42 11.94
CA ASN A 616 -23.15 -17.58 10.88
C ASN A 616 -21.62 -17.74 10.83
N ILE A 617 -20.97 -17.16 9.81
CA ILE A 617 -19.51 -17.12 9.67
C ILE A 617 -19.13 -15.67 9.37
N THR A 618 -18.07 -15.20 10.02
CA THR A 618 -17.48 -13.89 9.76
C THR A 618 -16.03 -14.07 9.36
N ILE A 619 -15.56 -13.25 8.41
CA ILE A 619 -14.15 -13.17 8.04
C ILE A 619 -13.64 -11.77 8.32
N MET A 620 -12.48 -11.67 8.95
CA MET A 620 -11.71 -10.45 9.15
C MET A 620 -10.42 -10.61 8.34
N PHE A 621 -10.24 -9.76 7.33
CA PHE A 621 -9.09 -9.77 6.43
C PHE A 621 -8.45 -8.38 6.36
N GLY A 622 -7.23 -8.28 5.85
CA GLY A 622 -6.48 -7.01 5.75
C GLY A 622 -5.57 -6.74 6.96
N SER A 623 -5.17 -7.80 7.66
CA SER A 623 -4.24 -7.80 8.78
C SER A 623 -2.78 -8.04 8.33
N VAL A 624 -2.34 -9.31 8.29
CA VAL A 624 -1.01 -9.73 7.83
C VAL A 624 -1.09 -10.71 6.65
N GLU A 625 -2.29 -10.90 6.08
CA GLU A 625 -2.47 -11.79 4.93
C GLU A 625 -1.77 -11.24 3.68
N HIS A 626 -1.35 -12.14 2.81
CA HIS A 626 -0.80 -11.84 1.50
C HIS A 626 -1.59 -12.59 0.42
N PRO A 627 -1.65 -12.07 -0.81
CA PRO A 627 -2.39 -12.73 -1.90
C PRO A 627 -1.71 -14.00 -2.43
N HIS A 628 -0.53 -14.35 -1.90
CA HIS A 628 0.31 -15.46 -2.33
C HIS A 628 0.85 -16.25 -1.13
#